data_AF-A0A1C6QCX6-F1
#
_entry.id   AF-A0A1C6QCX6-F1
#
_cell.length_a   1.000
_cell.length_b   1.000
_cell.length_c   1.000
_cell.angle_alpha   90.00
_cell.angle_beta   90.00
_cell.angle_gamma   90.00
#
_symmetry.space_group_name_H-M   'P 1'
#
loop_
_entity.id
_entity.type
_entity.pdbx_description
1 polymer ?
#
loop_
_entity_poly.entity_id
_entity_poly.type
_entity_poly.pdbx_seq_one_letter_code
_entity_poly.pdbx_strand_id
1 'polypeptide(L)'
;MTVTPGGTATTGLTVRNDSDIVEAYSLEVVGDCASWTTVEPARVSLYPGTSETVTIRLDPPRSPEIRAGEMPLAIRVLPAEHPDAVRVPETTVHVEEFHELRTEVQPRRRRGWLRGRYRLAVRNEGNTPVQAGFTPGQAGEELAFAFSPAGPKLEPGESAEVGLRVRTGKPVWFGSPVVWPFTLATAETGDQDEARTDDGTAQPALDAEFVQIPIFPKWLIAVLAALLALLIAWFALVRPAVRSAAKEAADEVVQSRPTPPGGQAGEGEAPGSGPGGASPSPTGPGSGQGQGQGLGEGGDGTSGAGGEQSSATIDLKTSSGQTKTGTYKVPEKSVFGVTDIVVANFQGDEGVMTISFGDRKITTIALETFRNQDYHWVTPIKIPANDTVTIDVTCSEPGTPATGRKAQGCHEVLNVSGVLIRTGQ
;
A
#
# COMPACT_ATOMS: atom_id res chain seq x y z
N MET A 1 -41.20 0.27 -23.76
CA MET A 1 -41.59 0.39 -22.33
C MET A 1 -40.39 0.89 -21.54
N THR A 2 -40.56 1.42 -20.34
CA THR A 2 -39.44 1.95 -19.53
C THR A 2 -39.33 1.21 -18.20
N VAL A 3 -38.10 0.95 -17.74
CA VAL A 3 -37.83 0.30 -16.45
C VAL A 3 -36.62 0.92 -15.76
N THR A 4 -36.78 1.23 -14.48
CA THR A 4 -35.69 1.72 -13.62
C THR A 4 -34.89 0.55 -13.05
N PRO A 5 -33.56 0.56 -13.09
CA PRO A 5 -32.73 -0.44 -12.39
C PRO A 5 -33.03 -0.51 -10.89
N GLY A 6 -33.26 -1.72 -10.39
CA GLY A 6 -33.74 -1.99 -9.02
C GLY A 6 -35.24 -1.82 -8.81
N GLY A 7 -35.98 -1.41 -9.85
CA GLY A 7 -37.43 -1.33 -9.87
C GLY A 7 -38.07 -2.52 -10.60
N THR A 8 -39.40 -2.47 -10.73
CA THR A 8 -40.16 -3.48 -11.46
C THR A 8 -41.07 -2.82 -12.49
N ALA A 9 -41.12 -3.37 -13.70
CA ALA A 9 -42.08 -2.97 -14.74
C ALA A 9 -42.84 -4.21 -15.25
N THR A 10 -44.07 -4.02 -15.72
CA THR A 10 -44.88 -5.09 -16.29
C THR A 10 -45.48 -4.71 -17.63
N THR A 11 -45.63 -5.69 -18.52
CA THR A 11 -46.32 -5.55 -19.80
C THR A 11 -47.07 -6.84 -20.14
N GLY A 12 -48.04 -6.76 -21.04
CA GLY A 12 -48.87 -7.91 -21.43
C GLY A 12 -48.54 -8.41 -22.84
N LEU A 13 -48.57 -9.73 -23.03
CA LEU A 13 -48.53 -10.37 -24.34
C LEU A 13 -49.79 -11.23 -24.52
N THR A 14 -50.57 -10.96 -25.56
CA THR A 14 -51.75 -11.77 -25.90
C THR A 14 -51.37 -12.84 -26.91
N VAL A 15 -51.59 -14.11 -26.53
CA VAL A 15 -51.42 -15.28 -27.40
C VAL A 15 -52.80 -15.72 -27.87
N ARG A 16 -52.97 -15.95 -29.18
CA ARG A 16 -54.23 -16.43 -29.78
C ARG A 16 -53.98 -17.72 -30.54
N ASN A 17 -54.83 -18.72 -30.32
CA ASN A 17 -54.79 -19.97 -31.07
C ASN A 17 -55.66 -19.87 -32.33
N ASP A 18 -55.01 -19.79 -33.50
CA ASP A 18 -55.69 -19.74 -34.80
C ASP A 18 -55.82 -21.12 -35.47
N SER A 19 -55.41 -22.20 -34.79
CA SER A 19 -55.58 -23.57 -35.28
C SER A 19 -56.99 -24.12 -35.02
N ASP A 20 -57.30 -25.28 -35.60
CA ASP A 20 -58.55 -26.02 -35.44
C ASP A 20 -58.51 -27.05 -34.29
N ILE A 21 -57.37 -27.19 -33.60
CA ILE A 21 -57.18 -28.07 -32.45
C ILE A 21 -56.78 -27.30 -31.18
N VAL A 22 -56.90 -27.96 -30.02
CA VAL A 22 -56.38 -27.41 -28.76
C VAL A 22 -54.86 -27.45 -28.82
N GLU A 23 -54.22 -26.32 -28.49
CA GLU A 23 -52.76 -26.22 -28.52
C GLU A 23 -52.24 -25.61 -27.21
N ALA A 24 -51.13 -26.17 -26.73
CA ALA A 24 -50.37 -25.61 -25.62
C ALA A 24 -49.20 -24.79 -26.15
N TYR A 25 -49.02 -23.59 -25.62
CA TYR A 25 -47.92 -22.68 -25.96
C TYR A 25 -47.00 -22.50 -24.76
N SER A 26 -45.71 -22.80 -24.93
CA SER A 26 -44.67 -22.48 -23.96
C SER A 26 -44.02 -21.15 -24.33
N LEU A 27 -43.82 -20.27 -23.35
CA LEU A 27 -43.24 -18.94 -23.55
C LEU A 27 -41.88 -18.85 -22.88
N GLU A 28 -40.88 -18.45 -23.63
CA GLU A 28 -39.50 -18.31 -23.17
C GLU A 28 -38.97 -16.91 -23.51
N VAL A 29 -38.37 -16.22 -22.54
CA VAL A 29 -37.71 -14.94 -22.81
C VAL A 29 -36.36 -15.20 -23.45
N VAL A 30 -36.04 -14.44 -24.50
CA VAL A 30 -34.79 -14.55 -25.26
C VAL A 30 -34.16 -13.16 -25.40
N GLY A 31 -32.83 -13.12 -25.45
CA GLY A 31 -32.06 -11.90 -25.61
C GLY A 31 -31.51 -11.37 -24.27
N ASP A 32 -31.00 -10.14 -24.31
CA ASP A 32 -30.26 -9.52 -23.20
C ASP A 32 -31.16 -9.26 -21.97
N CYS A 33 -32.47 -9.23 -22.17
CA CYS A 33 -33.45 -9.08 -21.09
C CYS A 33 -33.74 -10.37 -20.29
N ALA A 34 -33.29 -11.53 -20.77
CA ALA A 34 -33.75 -12.82 -20.25
C ALA A 34 -33.36 -13.09 -18.80
N SER A 35 -32.21 -12.57 -18.34
CA SER A 35 -31.70 -12.82 -16.99
C SER A 35 -32.50 -12.12 -15.88
N TRP A 36 -33.34 -11.13 -16.22
CA TRP A 36 -34.10 -10.31 -15.28
C TRP A 36 -35.57 -10.13 -15.71
N THR A 37 -36.07 -10.98 -16.60
CA THR A 37 -37.47 -10.95 -17.06
C THR A 37 -38.14 -12.31 -16.81
N THR A 38 -39.37 -12.29 -16.29
CA THR A 38 -40.19 -13.49 -16.10
C THR A 38 -41.51 -13.37 -16.86
N VAL A 39 -42.05 -14.51 -17.32
CA VAL A 39 -43.34 -14.59 -18.00
C VAL A 39 -44.28 -15.48 -17.21
N GLU A 40 -45.45 -14.96 -16.86
CA GLU A 40 -46.44 -15.65 -16.02
C GLU A 40 -47.84 -15.54 -16.64
N PRO A 41 -48.52 -16.67 -16.92
CA PRO A 41 -48.00 -18.04 -16.89
C PRO A 41 -46.99 -18.33 -18.02
N ALA A 42 -45.98 -19.15 -17.74
CA ALA A 42 -44.97 -19.57 -18.74
C ALA A 42 -45.50 -20.59 -19.77
N ARG A 43 -46.68 -21.18 -19.50
CA ARG A 43 -47.36 -22.10 -20.39
C ARG A 43 -48.86 -21.86 -20.35
N VAL A 44 -49.48 -21.73 -21.51
CA VAL A 44 -50.93 -21.55 -21.68
C VAL A 44 -51.49 -22.64 -22.58
N SER A 45 -52.72 -23.09 -22.31
CA SER A 45 -53.42 -24.09 -23.14
C SER A 45 -54.69 -23.46 -23.68
N LEU A 46 -54.77 -23.31 -25.01
CA LEU A 46 -55.81 -22.53 -25.67
C LEU A 46 -56.65 -23.41 -26.60
N TYR A 47 -57.97 -23.25 -26.51
CA TYR A 47 -58.90 -23.83 -27.48
C TYR A 47 -58.84 -23.08 -28.82
N PRO A 48 -59.27 -23.71 -29.93
CA PRO A 48 -59.42 -23.05 -31.22
C PRO A 48 -60.15 -21.71 -31.13
N GLY A 49 -59.56 -20.65 -31.68
CA GLY A 49 -60.12 -19.30 -31.72
C GLY A 49 -60.09 -18.52 -30.40
N THR A 50 -59.52 -19.08 -29.33
CA THR A 50 -59.40 -18.40 -28.03
C THR A 50 -58.06 -17.69 -27.87
N SER A 51 -58.02 -16.70 -26.97
CA SER A 51 -56.80 -15.96 -26.63
C SER A 51 -56.64 -15.80 -25.13
N GLU A 52 -55.40 -15.77 -24.67
CA GLU A 52 -55.04 -15.50 -23.28
C GLU A 52 -53.90 -14.47 -23.24
N THR A 53 -53.95 -13.59 -22.25
CA THR A 53 -52.89 -12.58 -22.03
C THR A 53 -52.00 -13.03 -20.90
N VAL A 54 -50.71 -13.20 -21.20
CA VAL A 54 -49.68 -13.46 -20.21
C VAL A 54 -49.07 -12.16 -19.72
N THR A 55 -48.61 -12.14 -18.47
CA THR A 55 -47.91 -11.00 -17.89
C THR A 55 -46.40 -11.21 -17.99
N ILE A 56 -45.71 -10.22 -18.52
CA ILE A 56 -44.26 -10.17 -18.59
C ILE A 56 -43.81 -9.19 -17.52
N ARG A 57 -43.00 -9.67 -16.57
CA ARG A 57 -42.48 -8.88 -15.45
C ARG A 57 -40.99 -8.70 -15.62
N LEU A 58 -40.54 -7.45 -15.53
CA LEU A 58 -39.15 -7.06 -15.67
C LEU A 58 -38.64 -6.54 -14.32
N ASP A 59 -37.51 -7.07 -13.88
CA ASP A 59 -36.90 -6.82 -12.57
C ASP A 59 -35.37 -6.68 -12.72
N PRO A 60 -34.90 -5.66 -13.46
CA PRO A 60 -33.46 -5.48 -13.67
C PRO A 60 -32.77 -5.15 -12.34
N PRO A 61 -31.71 -5.88 -11.95
CA PRO A 61 -30.98 -5.55 -10.74
C PRO A 61 -30.34 -4.15 -10.88
N ARG A 62 -30.24 -3.44 -9.76
CA ARG A 62 -29.47 -2.18 -9.70
C ARG A 62 -27.98 -2.51 -9.74
N SER A 63 -27.44 -2.68 -10.95
CA SER A 63 -26.07 -3.11 -11.22
C SER A 63 -25.50 -2.39 -12.44
N PRO A 64 -24.19 -2.05 -12.45
CA PRO A 64 -23.53 -1.47 -13.62
C PRO A 64 -23.48 -2.43 -14.82
N GLU A 65 -23.77 -3.72 -14.62
CA GLU A 65 -23.85 -4.72 -15.69
C GLU A 65 -25.05 -4.47 -16.63
N ILE A 66 -26.13 -3.87 -16.12
CA ILE A 66 -27.33 -3.58 -16.91
C ILE A 66 -27.23 -2.16 -17.47
N ARG A 67 -26.66 -2.03 -18.67
CA ARG A 67 -26.45 -0.76 -19.35
C ARG A 67 -27.76 0.00 -19.56
N ALA A 68 -27.70 1.33 -19.40
CA ALA A 68 -28.81 2.19 -19.76
C ALA A 68 -29.01 2.26 -21.28
N GLY A 69 -30.24 2.57 -21.70
CA GLY A 69 -30.60 2.75 -23.10
C GLY A 69 -31.61 1.72 -23.60
N GLU A 70 -31.64 1.55 -24.92
CA GLU A 70 -32.59 0.66 -25.60
C GLU A 70 -32.07 -0.78 -25.61
N MET A 71 -32.88 -1.71 -25.08
CA MET A 71 -32.58 -3.13 -25.07
C MET A 71 -33.74 -3.92 -25.69
N PRO A 72 -33.46 -4.84 -26.64
CA PRO A 72 -34.49 -5.66 -27.24
C PRO A 72 -34.98 -6.73 -26.25
N LEU A 73 -36.29 -6.84 -26.12
CA LEU A 73 -36.97 -7.92 -25.42
C LEU A 73 -37.68 -8.79 -26.47
N ALA A 74 -37.30 -10.06 -26.54
CA ALA A 74 -37.93 -11.04 -27.41
C ALA A 74 -38.57 -12.15 -26.57
N ILE A 75 -39.76 -12.60 -26.95
CA ILE A 75 -40.43 -13.73 -26.31
C ILE A 75 -40.68 -14.79 -27.35
N ARG A 76 -40.04 -15.94 -27.19
CA ARG A 76 -40.25 -17.09 -28.06
C ARG A 76 -41.48 -17.85 -27.59
N VAL A 77 -42.48 -17.92 -28.46
CA VAL A 77 -43.73 -18.66 -28.27
C VAL A 77 -43.62 -19.97 -29.04
N LEU A 78 -43.58 -21.08 -28.31
CA LEU A 78 -43.36 -22.44 -28.81
C LEU A 78 -44.68 -23.23 -28.75
N PRO A 79 -45.34 -23.51 -29.89
CA PRO A 79 -46.49 -24.41 -29.93
C PRO A 79 -46.05 -25.86 -29.71
N ALA A 80 -46.83 -26.63 -28.95
CA ALA A 80 -46.51 -28.01 -28.61
C ALA A 80 -46.89 -29.01 -29.72
N GLU A 81 -48.00 -28.79 -30.43
CA GLU A 81 -48.49 -29.72 -31.46
C GLU A 81 -47.91 -29.37 -32.84
N HIS A 82 -47.59 -28.09 -33.07
CA HIS A 82 -46.92 -27.60 -34.28
C HIS A 82 -45.56 -26.93 -33.98
N PRO A 83 -44.49 -27.70 -33.72
CA PRO A 83 -43.17 -27.16 -33.39
C PRO A 83 -42.56 -26.25 -34.46
N ASP A 84 -42.99 -26.37 -35.72
CA ASP A 84 -42.49 -25.55 -36.83
C ASP A 84 -43.11 -24.14 -36.88
N ALA A 85 -44.18 -23.89 -36.11
CA ALA A 85 -44.95 -22.63 -36.11
C ALA A 85 -44.51 -21.64 -35.02
N VAL A 86 -43.22 -21.63 -34.66
CA VAL A 86 -42.65 -20.73 -33.64
C VAL A 86 -42.82 -19.27 -34.02
N ARG A 87 -43.18 -18.43 -33.05
CA ARG A 87 -43.24 -16.96 -33.19
C ARG A 87 -42.39 -16.28 -32.14
N VAL A 88 -41.79 -15.15 -32.52
CA VAL A 88 -40.95 -14.34 -31.64
C VAL A 88 -41.40 -12.88 -31.72
N PRO A 89 -42.44 -12.47 -30.99
CA PRO A 89 -42.73 -11.07 -30.76
C PRO A 89 -41.55 -10.35 -30.09
N GLU A 90 -41.24 -9.15 -30.59
CA GLU A 90 -40.15 -8.30 -30.11
C GLU A 90 -40.71 -6.94 -29.66
N THR A 91 -40.11 -6.37 -28.64
CA THR A 91 -40.38 -5.00 -28.17
C THR A 91 -39.12 -4.38 -27.59
N THR A 92 -39.09 -3.05 -27.48
CA THR A 92 -37.94 -2.33 -26.92
C THR A 92 -38.21 -1.93 -25.48
N VAL A 93 -37.25 -2.27 -24.61
CA VAL A 93 -37.19 -1.85 -23.21
C VAL A 93 -36.18 -0.70 -23.11
N HIS A 94 -36.63 0.44 -22.61
CA HIS A 94 -35.77 1.56 -22.24
C HIS A 94 -35.37 1.39 -20.78
N VAL A 95 -34.10 1.04 -20.54
CA VAL A 95 -33.53 1.00 -19.20
C VAL A 95 -33.08 2.40 -18.82
N GLU A 96 -33.58 2.90 -17.70
CA GLU A 96 -33.22 4.23 -17.22
C GLU A 96 -31.76 4.31 -16.74
N GLU A 97 -31.23 5.52 -16.83
CA GLU A 97 -29.89 5.85 -16.36
C GLU A 97 -29.87 5.96 -14.83
N PHE A 98 -28.88 5.36 -14.19
CA PHE A 98 -28.55 5.65 -12.80
C PHE A 98 -27.06 5.89 -12.65
N HIS A 99 -26.76 6.89 -11.82
CA HIS A 99 -25.43 7.44 -11.63
C HIS A 99 -24.95 7.14 -10.22
N GLU A 100 -23.81 6.49 -10.11
CA GLU A 100 -23.22 6.16 -8.81
C GLU A 100 -21.70 6.10 -8.96
N LEU A 101 -20.98 7.12 -8.47
CA LEU A 101 -19.52 7.15 -8.46
C LEU A 101 -19.02 6.90 -7.05
N ARG A 102 -18.15 5.92 -6.86
CA ARG A 102 -17.49 5.68 -5.57
C ARG A 102 -16.04 6.09 -5.64
N THR A 103 -15.59 6.89 -4.66
CA THR A 103 -14.20 7.37 -4.61
C THR A 103 -13.56 7.11 -3.26
N GLU A 104 -12.29 6.70 -3.27
CA GLU A 104 -11.50 6.47 -2.07
C GLU A 104 -10.11 7.12 -2.21
N VAL A 105 -9.61 7.73 -1.12
CA VAL A 105 -8.30 8.40 -1.09
C VAL A 105 -7.31 7.67 -0.19
N GLN A 106 -6.11 7.39 -0.73
CA GLN A 106 -5.04 6.73 0.01
C GLN A 106 -3.67 7.40 -0.23
N PRO A 107 -2.88 7.66 0.82
CA PRO A 107 -3.22 7.59 2.24
C PRO A 107 -4.06 8.81 2.67
N ARG A 108 -4.90 8.69 3.72
CA ARG A 108 -5.65 9.84 4.26
C ARG A 108 -4.76 10.93 4.87
N ARG A 109 -3.55 10.57 5.31
CA ARG A 109 -2.58 11.51 5.90
C ARG A 109 -1.20 11.30 5.31
N ARG A 110 -0.57 12.35 4.80
CA ARG A 110 0.79 12.28 4.22
C ARG A 110 1.70 13.34 4.82
N ARG A 111 2.92 12.94 5.19
CA ARG A 111 3.97 13.86 5.66
C ARG A 111 4.89 14.25 4.51
N GLY A 112 5.28 15.52 4.42
CA GLY A 112 6.23 15.99 3.42
C GLY A 112 6.70 17.42 3.67
N TRP A 113 7.86 17.78 3.15
CA TRP A 113 8.45 19.11 3.20
C TRP A 113 7.69 20.19 2.39
N LEU A 114 7.33 19.89 1.14
CA LEU A 114 6.65 20.84 0.24
C LEU A 114 5.54 20.20 -0.62
N ARG A 115 5.57 18.87 -0.79
CA ARG A 115 4.67 18.13 -1.68
C ARG A 115 4.19 16.84 -1.01
N GLY A 116 2.92 16.53 -1.18
CA GLY A 116 2.28 15.26 -0.85
C GLY A 116 1.78 14.58 -2.12
N ARG A 117 1.88 13.25 -2.17
CA ARG A 117 1.29 12.44 -3.25
C ARG A 117 0.26 11.50 -2.63
N TYR A 118 -0.90 11.45 -3.26
CA TYR A 118 -2.07 10.68 -2.90
C TYR A 118 -2.51 9.90 -4.14
N ARG A 119 -3.19 8.79 -3.92
CA ARG A 119 -3.89 8.03 -4.96
C ARG A 119 -5.37 8.08 -4.66
N LEU A 120 -6.15 8.37 -5.68
CA LEU A 120 -7.61 8.31 -5.66
C LEU A 120 -8.00 7.08 -6.47
N ALA A 121 -8.73 6.16 -5.86
CA ALA A 121 -9.39 5.08 -6.58
C ALA A 121 -10.83 5.51 -6.84
N VAL A 122 -11.21 5.62 -8.10
CA VAL A 122 -12.54 6.05 -8.52
C VAL A 122 -13.18 4.91 -9.30
N ARG A 123 -14.41 4.56 -8.95
CA ARG A 123 -15.18 3.48 -9.57
C ARG A 123 -16.54 4.00 -10.02
N ASN A 124 -16.92 3.64 -11.23
CA ASN A 124 -18.28 3.84 -11.72
C ASN A 124 -19.14 2.63 -11.34
N GLU A 125 -20.02 2.82 -10.36
CA GLU A 125 -21.03 1.83 -9.94
C GLU A 125 -22.39 2.07 -10.63
N GLY A 126 -22.51 3.13 -11.43
CA GLY A 126 -23.64 3.44 -12.30
C GLY A 126 -23.68 2.61 -13.59
N ASN A 127 -24.77 2.70 -14.34
CA ASN A 127 -24.95 1.98 -15.60
C ASN A 127 -24.71 2.82 -16.88
N THR A 128 -24.26 4.06 -16.73
CA THR A 128 -23.88 4.96 -17.83
C THR A 128 -22.39 5.29 -17.79
N PRO A 129 -21.73 5.49 -18.96
CA PRO A 129 -20.37 6.00 -19.00
C PRO A 129 -20.28 7.41 -18.41
N VAL A 130 -19.28 7.65 -17.56
CA VAL A 130 -19.12 8.90 -16.81
C VAL A 130 -17.70 9.42 -16.92
N GLN A 131 -17.55 10.75 -17.01
CA GLN A 131 -16.25 11.41 -16.84
C GLN A 131 -16.15 11.96 -15.41
N ALA A 132 -15.22 11.44 -14.62
CA ALA A 132 -15.07 11.86 -13.23
C ALA A 132 -14.27 13.17 -13.13
N GLY A 133 -14.82 14.17 -12.44
CA GLY A 133 -14.17 15.42 -12.08
C GLY A 133 -13.89 15.51 -10.59
N PHE A 134 -12.81 16.22 -10.24
CA PHE A 134 -12.36 16.37 -8.86
C PHE A 134 -12.29 17.82 -8.45
N THR A 135 -13.00 18.17 -7.38
CA THR A 135 -13.02 19.51 -6.82
C THR A 135 -12.41 19.48 -5.41
N PRO A 136 -11.18 19.99 -5.23
CA PRO A 136 -10.58 20.08 -3.90
C PRO A 136 -11.17 21.26 -3.12
N GLY A 137 -11.47 21.03 -1.84
CA GLY A 137 -11.88 22.06 -0.89
C GLY A 137 -10.84 22.26 0.21
N GLN A 138 -10.53 23.51 0.53
CA GLN A 138 -9.69 23.88 1.67
C GLN A 138 -10.23 25.18 2.28
N ALA A 139 -10.16 25.33 3.60
CA ALA A 139 -10.56 26.55 4.31
C ALA A 139 -9.65 27.78 3.99
N GLY A 140 -8.55 27.58 3.25
CA GLY A 140 -7.61 28.62 2.80
C GLY A 140 -7.02 28.28 1.43
N GLU A 141 -6.10 29.11 0.92
CA GLU A 141 -5.50 28.99 -0.43
C GLU A 141 -4.02 28.54 -0.42
N GLU A 142 -3.58 27.90 0.67
CA GLU A 142 -2.16 27.55 0.85
C GLU A 142 -1.72 26.30 0.07
N LEU A 143 -2.67 25.43 -0.31
CA LEU A 143 -2.41 24.22 -1.07
C LEU A 143 -2.78 24.39 -2.54
N ALA A 144 -1.87 23.96 -3.42
CA ALA A 144 -2.14 23.74 -4.82
C ALA A 144 -2.35 22.25 -5.08
N PHE A 145 -3.40 21.92 -5.82
CA PHE A 145 -3.80 20.56 -6.17
C PHE A 145 -3.59 20.31 -7.66
N ALA A 146 -3.09 19.12 -8.01
CA ALA A 146 -2.97 18.68 -9.39
C ALA A 146 -3.36 17.21 -9.50
N PHE A 147 -4.28 16.91 -10.41
CA PHE A 147 -4.81 15.57 -10.68
C PHE A 147 -4.23 15.04 -11.99
N SER A 148 -3.94 13.74 -12.03
CA SER A 148 -3.42 13.07 -13.22
C SER A 148 -3.92 11.62 -13.28
N PRO A 149 -4.77 11.26 -14.25
CA PRO A 149 -5.45 12.15 -15.21
C PRO A 149 -6.44 13.10 -14.51
N ALA A 150 -6.71 14.26 -15.11
CA ALA A 150 -7.60 15.26 -14.51
C ALA A 150 -9.10 14.91 -14.62
N GLY A 151 -9.48 14.16 -15.66
CA GLY A 151 -10.85 13.74 -15.91
C GLY A 151 -10.90 12.37 -16.58
N PRO A 152 -10.65 11.26 -15.85
CA PRO A 152 -10.73 9.92 -16.43
C PRO A 152 -12.17 9.63 -16.87
N LYS A 153 -12.31 9.02 -18.05
CA LYS A 153 -13.57 8.45 -18.51
C LYS A 153 -13.66 7.01 -17.99
N LEU A 154 -14.80 6.66 -17.43
CA LEU A 154 -15.07 5.38 -16.80
C LEU A 154 -16.31 4.76 -17.43
N GLU A 155 -16.17 3.57 -18.00
CA GLU A 155 -17.29 2.73 -18.37
C GLU A 155 -18.05 2.24 -17.12
N PRO A 156 -19.33 1.85 -17.24
CA PRO A 156 -20.06 1.17 -16.18
C PRO A 156 -19.29 -0.01 -15.60
N GLY A 157 -19.05 0.01 -14.29
CA GLY A 157 -18.29 -1.00 -13.55
C GLY A 157 -16.77 -0.79 -13.55
N GLU A 158 -16.23 0.13 -14.36
CA GLU A 158 -14.81 0.40 -14.48
C GLU A 158 -14.26 1.15 -13.27
N SER A 159 -12.98 0.92 -12.96
CA SER A 159 -12.24 1.65 -11.93
C SER A 159 -10.96 2.25 -12.51
N ALA A 160 -10.63 3.48 -12.11
CA ALA A 160 -9.37 4.14 -12.46
C ALA A 160 -8.64 4.66 -11.22
N GLU A 161 -7.31 4.59 -11.27
CA GLU A 161 -6.45 5.27 -10.31
C GLU A 161 -6.09 6.67 -10.82
N VAL A 162 -6.31 7.69 -9.99
CA VAL A 162 -5.93 9.08 -10.25
C VAL A 162 -4.87 9.52 -9.24
N GLY A 163 -3.74 10.00 -9.74
CA GLY A 163 -2.71 10.60 -8.92
C GLY A 163 -3.09 12.01 -8.49
N LEU A 164 -3.17 12.25 -7.18
CA LEU A 164 -3.35 13.58 -6.60
C LEU A 164 -2.03 14.08 -6.01
N ARG A 165 -1.56 15.22 -6.51
CA ARG A 165 -0.41 15.94 -5.98
C ARG A 165 -0.87 17.18 -5.24
N VAL A 166 -0.53 17.26 -3.97
CA VAL A 166 -0.78 18.41 -3.10
C VAL A 166 0.55 19.13 -2.88
N ARG A 167 0.58 20.46 -3.00
CA ARG A 167 1.80 21.26 -2.81
C ARG A 167 1.51 22.50 -1.97
N THR A 168 2.38 22.81 -1.01
CA THR A 168 2.33 24.09 -0.29
C THR A 168 3.08 25.20 -1.04
N GLY A 169 2.61 26.43 -0.91
CA GLY A 169 3.26 27.62 -1.49
C GLY A 169 4.61 27.97 -0.84
N LYS A 170 4.75 27.75 0.48
CA LYS A 170 5.92 28.15 1.28
C LYS A 170 6.49 26.98 2.09
N PRO A 171 7.83 26.80 2.14
CA PRO A 171 8.45 25.80 3.02
C PRO A 171 8.40 26.22 4.49
N VAL A 172 8.29 25.24 5.40
CA VAL A 172 8.50 25.44 6.84
C VAL A 172 9.97 25.16 7.15
N TRP A 173 10.72 26.19 7.53
CA TRP A 173 12.17 26.06 7.76
C TRP A 173 12.51 25.41 9.10
N PHE A 174 11.84 25.86 10.17
CA PHE A 174 12.04 25.41 11.53
C PHE A 174 10.70 25.39 12.25
N GLY A 175 10.54 24.56 13.28
CA GLY A 175 9.32 24.55 14.09
C GLY A 175 8.73 23.16 14.30
N SER A 176 7.46 23.13 14.70
CA SER A 176 6.63 21.92 14.73
C SER A 176 6.03 21.66 13.35
N PRO A 177 5.67 20.40 13.03
CA PRO A 177 4.92 20.10 11.81
C PRO A 177 3.59 20.88 11.76
N VAL A 178 3.24 21.40 10.58
CA VAL A 178 1.97 22.11 10.32
C VAL A 178 1.03 21.16 9.59
N VAL A 179 -0.23 21.08 10.01
CA VAL A 179 -1.23 20.19 9.41
C VAL A 179 -2.16 21.00 8.51
N TRP A 180 -2.31 20.56 7.27
CA TRP A 180 -3.19 21.16 6.27
C TRP A 180 -4.29 20.17 5.90
N PRO A 181 -5.49 20.27 6.52
CA PRO A 181 -6.64 19.47 6.14
C PRO A 181 -7.24 19.98 4.82
N PHE A 182 -7.71 19.06 3.98
CA PHE A 182 -8.42 19.37 2.75
C PHE A 182 -9.48 18.29 2.48
N THR A 183 -10.50 18.67 1.72
CA THR A 183 -11.58 17.80 1.30
C THR A 183 -11.51 17.58 -0.21
N LEU A 184 -12.01 16.43 -0.68
CA LEU A 184 -12.13 16.14 -2.10
C LEU A 184 -13.57 15.78 -2.41
N ALA A 185 -14.23 16.59 -3.23
CA ALA A 185 -15.51 16.23 -3.83
C ALA A 185 -15.26 15.61 -5.20
N THR A 186 -15.98 14.53 -5.50
CA THR A 186 -15.95 13.89 -6.82
C THR A 186 -17.33 14.05 -7.42
N ALA A 187 -17.38 14.54 -8.65
CA ALA A 187 -18.62 14.78 -9.38
C ALA A 187 -18.45 14.39 -10.84
N GLU A 188 -19.55 14.13 -11.51
CA GLU A 188 -19.53 13.90 -12.95
C GLU A 188 -19.27 15.23 -13.67
N THR A 189 -18.31 15.23 -14.59
CA THR A 189 -18.05 16.36 -15.48
C THR A 189 -18.80 16.10 -16.78
N GLY A 190 -19.97 16.71 -16.93
CA GLY A 190 -20.74 16.66 -18.17
C GLY A 190 -20.46 17.87 -19.07
N ASP A 191 -20.42 17.64 -20.40
CA ASP A 191 -20.36 18.67 -21.45
C ASP A 191 -21.70 19.45 -21.63
N GLN A 192 -22.53 19.55 -20.59
CA GLN A 192 -23.79 20.30 -20.66
C GLN A 192 -23.84 21.34 -19.53
N ASP A 193 -23.56 22.58 -19.92
CA ASP A 193 -24.07 23.77 -19.25
C ASP A 193 -25.59 23.64 -19.02
N GLU A 194 -26.02 24.22 -17.90
CA GLU A 194 -27.40 24.46 -17.46
C GLU A 194 -28.14 23.32 -16.72
N ALA A 195 -28.25 23.52 -15.40
CA ALA A 195 -29.43 23.24 -14.60
C ALA A 195 -30.02 21.81 -14.67
N ARG A 196 -29.28 20.84 -14.13
CA ARG A 196 -29.91 19.76 -13.35
C ARG A 196 -29.70 20.02 -11.86
N THR A 197 -30.51 20.90 -11.30
CA THR A 197 -30.85 20.86 -9.86
C THR A 197 -31.85 19.73 -9.66
N ASP A 198 -31.40 18.50 -9.84
CA ASP A 198 -32.18 17.31 -9.53
C ASP A 198 -31.25 16.37 -8.77
N ASP A 199 -31.37 16.39 -7.43
CA ASP A 199 -30.89 15.45 -6.41
C ASP A 199 -29.66 14.58 -6.75
N GLY A 200 -28.68 15.16 -7.45
CA GLY A 200 -27.43 14.51 -7.80
C GLY A 200 -26.66 14.28 -6.52
N THR A 201 -26.59 13.02 -6.12
CA THR A 201 -25.85 12.47 -4.99
C THR A 201 -24.44 13.05 -4.92
N ALA A 202 -24.33 14.22 -4.29
CA ALA A 202 -23.06 14.80 -3.92
C ALA A 202 -22.41 13.80 -2.96
N GLN A 203 -21.48 13.01 -3.50
CA GLN A 203 -20.73 12.04 -2.74
C GLN A 203 -20.13 12.75 -1.52
N PRO A 204 -20.13 12.11 -0.33
CA PRO A 204 -19.54 12.70 0.86
C PRO A 204 -18.11 13.14 0.55
N ALA A 205 -17.81 14.41 0.85
CA ALA A 205 -16.48 14.93 0.61
C ALA A 205 -15.45 14.10 1.39
N LEU A 206 -14.41 13.64 0.70
CA LEU A 206 -13.39 12.79 1.30
C LEU A 206 -12.38 13.66 2.06
N ASP A 207 -12.25 13.42 3.36
CA ASP A 207 -11.29 14.14 4.21
C ASP A 207 -9.89 13.53 4.15
N ALA A 208 -8.90 14.38 3.83
CA ALA A 208 -7.49 14.05 3.85
C ALA A 208 -6.63 15.19 4.42
N GLU A 209 -5.40 14.87 4.82
CA GLU A 209 -4.49 15.83 5.44
C GLU A 209 -3.08 15.76 4.85
N PHE A 210 -2.49 16.92 4.62
CA PHE A 210 -1.07 17.08 4.33
C PHE A 210 -0.33 17.67 5.54
N VAL A 211 0.61 16.91 6.10
CA VAL A 211 1.43 17.33 7.24
C VAL A 211 2.77 17.84 6.74
N GLN A 212 2.97 19.15 6.82
CA GLN A 212 4.19 19.79 6.43
C GLN A 212 5.26 19.66 7.51
N ILE A 213 6.35 18.94 7.23
CA ILE A 213 7.49 18.79 8.14
C ILE A 213 8.51 19.92 7.93
N PRO A 214 9.17 20.39 9.00
CA PRO A 214 10.23 21.39 8.89
C PRO A 214 11.45 20.81 8.17
N ILE A 215 12.13 21.63 7.36
CA ILE A 215 13.31 21.20 6.60
C ILE A 215 14.51 20.97 7.52
N PHE A 216 14.72 21.86 8.50
CA PHE A 216 15.86 21.77 9.41
C PHE A 216 15.41 21.55 10.85
N PRO A 217 16.06 20.63 11.59
CA PRO A 217 15.80 20.44 13.00
C PRO A 217 16.36 21.61 13.81
N LYS A 218 15.67 22.01 14.89
CA LYS A 218 16.05 23.18 15.70
C LYS A 218 17.47 23.10 16.29
N TRP A 219 17.98 21.89 16.56
CA TRP A 219 19.34 21.70 17.09
C TRP A 219 20.43 22.16 16.11
N LEU A 220 20.15 22.17 14.80
CA LEU A 220 21.10 22.63 13.81
C LEU A 220 21.43 24.12 14.01
N ILE A 221 20.47 24.93 14.43
CA ILE A 221 20.70 26.34 14.79
C ILE A 221 21.64 26.42 16.00
N ALA A 222 21.44 25.58 17.02
CA ALA A 222 22.30 25.56 18.20
C ALA A 222 23.74 25.14 17.87
N VAL A 223 23.92 24.16 16.98
CA VAL A 223 25.26 23.74 16.51
C VAL A 223 25.92 24.83 15.67
N LEU A 224 25.18 25.47 14.75
CA LEU A 224 25.69 26.61 13.99
C LEU A 224 26.10 27.78 14.90
N ALA A 225 25.31 28.08 15.92
CA ALA A 225 25.64 29.09 16.92
C ALA A 225 26.90 28.72 17.72
N ALA A 226 27.05 27.46 18.13
CA ALA A 226 28.24 26.97 18.83
C ALA A 226 29.50 27.02 17.96
N LEU A 227 29.42 26.59 16.69
CA LEU A 227 30.51 26.69 15.73
C LEU A 227 30.90 28.16 15.48
N LEU A 228 29.92 29.06 15.35
CA LEU A 228 30.19 30.48 15.21
C LEU A 228 30.86 31.05 16.46
N ALA A 229 30.43 30.65 17.66
CA ALA A 229 31.07 31.06 18.92
C ALA A 229 32.51 30.55 19.03
N LEU A 230 32.77 29.30 18.64
CA LEU A 230 34.13 28.73 18.58
C LEU A 230 35.00 29.47 17.55
N LEU A 231 34.44 29.84 16.41
CA LEU A 231 35.14 30.60 15.37
C LEU A 231 35.49 32.02 15.88
N ILE A 232 34.55 32.69 16.55
CA ILE A 232 34.79 34.00 17.18
C ILE A 232 35.88 33.86 18.27
N ALA A 233 35.78 32.85 19.14
CA ALA A 233 36.77 32.58 20.17
C ALA A 233 38.17 32.31 19.59
N TRP A 234 38.26 31.55 18.49
CA TRP A 234 39.51 31.32 17.76
C TRP A 234 40.13 32.64 17.26
N PHE A 235 39.33 33.49 16.60
CA PHE A 235 39.82 34.77 16.08
C PHE A 235 40.16 35.80 17.16
N ALA A 236 39.44 35.80 18.29
CA ALA A 236 39.60 36.78 19.36
C ALA A 236 40.66 36.38 20.41
N LEU A 237 40.80 35.09 20.73
CA LEU A 237 41.68 34.61 21.81
C LEU A 237 42.93 33.90 21.27
N VAL A 238 42.77 33.04 20.26
CA VAL A 238 43.87 32.18 19.79
C VAL A 238 44.76 32.90 18.79
N ARG A 239 44.18 33.66 17.85
CA ARG A 239 44.96 34.39 16.84
C ARG A 239 45.92 35.45 17.42
N PRO A 240 45.57 36.22 18.48
CA PRO A 240 46.51 37.13 19.14
C PRO A 240 47.60 36.39 19.92
N ALA A 241 47.25 35.30 20.61
CA ALA A 241 48.19 34.51 21.40
C ALA A 241 49.23 33.79 20.53
N VAL A 242 48.82 33.23 19.39
CA VAL A 242 49.74 32.60 18.41
C VAL A 242 50.68 33.64 17.77
N ARG A 243 50.22 34.90 17.60
CA ARG A 243 51.08 36.00 17.14
C ARG A 243 52.07 36.48 18.20
N SER A 244 51.70 36.46 19.49
CA SER A 244 52.63 36.78 20.59
C SER A 244 53.65 35.67 20.81
N ALA A 245 53.24 34.40 20.81
CA ALA A 245 54.14 33.26 20.95
C ALA A 245 55.13 33.13 19.78
N ALA A 246 54.71 33.47 18.56
CA ALA A 246 55.61 33.53 17.40
C ALA A 246 56.57 34.75 17.44
N LYS A 247 56.23 35.82 18.16
CA LYS A 247 57.12 36.97 18.41
C LYS A 247 58.12 36.69 19.52
N GLU A 248 57.67 36.11 20.63
CA GLU A 248 58.56 35.68 21.73
C GLU A 248 59.57 34.62 21.27
N ALA A 249 59.13 33.62 20.48
CA ALA A 249 60.05 32.63 19.91
C ALA A 249 61.01 33.23 18.85
N ALA A 250 60.67 34.35 18.22
CA ALA A 250 61.59 35.07 17.33
C ALA A 250 62.57 35.96 18.10
N ASP A 251 62.17 36.55 19.22
CA ASP A 251 63.03 37.39 20.07
C ASP A 251 63.98 36.55 20.95
N GLU A 252 63.59 35.35 21.38
CA GLU A 252 64.43 34.42 22.16
C GLU A 252 65.61 33.86 21.36
N VAL A 253 65.44 33.71 20.04
CA VAL A 253 66.51 33.29 19.12
C VAL A 253 67.52 34.42 18.84
N VAL A 254 67.15 35.69 19.08
CA VAL A 254 68.04 36.85 18.89
C VAL A 254 68.90 37.12 20.13
N GLN A 255 68.46 36.76 21.35
CA GLN A 255 69.23 36.98 22.58
C GLN A 255 70.27 35.90 22.91
N SER A 256 70.23 34.74 22.26
CA SER A 256 71.11 33.60 22.55
C SER A 256 72.37 33.54 21.68
N ARG A 257 72.92 34.70 21.26
CA ARG A 257 74.17 34.76 20.49
C ARG A 257 75.27 35.56 21.21
N PRO A 258 76.17 34.90 21.97
CA PRO A 258 77.43 35.50 22.39
C PRO A 258 78.45 35.45 21.24
N THR A 259 79.05 36.61 20.97
CA THR A 259 80.17 36.86 20.07
C THR A 259 81.45 36.20 20.58
N PRO A 260 82.25 35.46 19.78
CA PRO A 260 83.61 35.09 20.15
C PRO A 260 84.67 35.84 19.31
N PRO A 261 85.73 36.39 19.93
CA PRO A 261 87.00 36.67 19.25
C PRO A 261 88.21 35.94 19.87
N GLY A 262 89.08 35.39 19.00
CA GLY A 262 90.52 35.09 19.20
C GLY A 262 90.89 33.89 20.09
N GLY A 263 91.39 32.76 19.57
CA GLY A 263 92.83 32.44 19.35
C GLY A 263 93.50 31.92 20.65
N GLN A 264 94.21 30.79 20.79
CA GLN A 264 95.06 29.98 19.90
C GLN A 264 95.56 28.70 20.64
N ALA A 265 95.90 27.63 19.90
CA ALA A 265 96.70 26.41 20.24
C ALA A 265 96.10 25.36 21.21
N GLY A 266 96.17 24.03 20.98
CA GLY A 266 96.80 23.22 19.92
C GLY A 266 96.50 21.72 20.11
N GLU A 267 96.69 20.96 19.01
CA GLU A 267 96.92 19.50 18.86
C GLU A 267 95.82 18.50 19.31
N GLY A 268 95.36 17.53 18.50
CA GLY A 268 95.87 17.04 17.23
C GLY A 268 94.91 16.09 16.50
N GLU A 269 95.40 15.64 15.35
CA GLU A 269 94.92 14.58 14.46
C GLU A 269 93.58 14.77 13.69
N ALA A 270 93.73 15.30 12.48
CA ALA A 270 92.98 14.87 11.28
C ALA A 270 93.86 13.81 10.55
N PRO A 271 93.42 13.10 9.47
CA PRO A 271 92.27 13.42 8.61
C PRO A 271 91.49 12.19 8.08
N GLY A 272 90.38 12.45 7.39
CA GLY A 272 89.67 11.40 6.65
C GLY A 272 88.39 11.85 5.95
N SER A 273 88.49 12.88 5.10
CA SER A 273 87.76 13.07 3.83
C SER A 273 86.38 12.39 3.61
N GLY A 274 85.36 13.22 3.33
CA GLY A 274 84.03 12.83 2.81
C GLY A 274 84.03 12.31 1.37
N PRO A 275 83.02 12.57 0.50
CA PRO A 275 81.77 13.32 0.70
C PRO A 275 80.52 12.68 0.02
N GLY A 276 79.35 13.33 0.18
CA GLY A 276 78.20 13.25 -0.74
C GLY A 276 77.33 12.00 -0.60
N GLY A 277 76.01 12.01 -0.72
CA GLY A 277 75.08 13.00 -1.24
C GLY A 277 73.86 12.21 -1.77
N ALA A 278 72.70 12.86 -1.77
CA ALA A 278 71.48 12.50 -2.50
C ALA A 278 70.56 11.37 -1.95
N SER A 279 69.33 11.79 -1.62
CA SER A 279 68.05 11.08 -1.83
C SER A 279 67.99 10.40 -3.22
N PRO A 280 67.16 9.35 -3.46
CA PRO A 280 65.71 9.38 -3.23
C PRO A 280 65.02 8.03 -2.85
N SER A 281 63.71 8.10 -2.63
CA SER A 281 62.78 6.97 -2.48
C SER A 281 62.81 5.99 -3.66
N PRO A 282 62.33 4.76 -3.46
CA PRO A 282 61.21 4.31 -4.29
C PRO A 282 60.14 3.46 -3.58
N THR A 283 59.04 3.33 -4.31
CA THR A 283 57.78 2.60 -4.15
C THR A 283 57.90 1.07 -4.08
N GLY A 284 56.88 0.42 -3.50
CA GLY A 284 56.65 -1.03 -3.57
C GLY A 284 55.19 -1.40 -3.25
N PRO A 285 54.47 -2.15 -4.13
CA PRO A 285 53.04 -2.46 -4.02
C PRO A 285 52.76 -3.88 -3.48
N GLY A 286 51.51 -4.14 -3.06
CA GLY A 286 51.04 -5.47 -2.65
C GLY A 286 49.65 -5.78 -3.19
N SER A 287 49.60 -6.61 -4.22
CA SER A 287 48.42 -7.21 -4.87
C SER A 287 48.02 -8.53 -4.21
N GLY A 288 46.72 -8.82 -4.16
CA GLY A 288 46.18 -10.15 -3.89
C GLY A 288 44.81 -10.32 -4.58
N GLN A 289 44.81 -10.99 -5.74
CA GLN A 289 43.64 -11.42 -6.49
C GLN A 289 43.02 -12.70 -5.90
N GLY A 290 41.70 -12.83 -6.06
CA GLY A 290 40.95 -14.09 -5.96
C GLY A 290 39.59 -13.93 -6.64
N GLN A 291 39.47 -14.42 -7.87
CA GLN A 291 38.29 -14.42 -8.75
C GLN A 291 37.25 -15.47 -8.35
N GLY A 292 35.97 -15.20 -8.67
CA GLY A 292 34.89 -16.18 -8.74
C GLY A 292 33.53 -15.54 -9.11
N GLN A 293 33.07 -15.75 -10.34
CA GLN A 293 31.81 -15.31 -10.99
C GLN A 293 30.53 -15.77 -10.25
N GLY A 294 29.32 -15.22 -10.37
CA GLY A 294 28.75 -14.12 -11.16
C GLY A 294 27.21 -14.06 -10.99
N LEU A 295 26.60 -12.93 -11.41
CA LEU A 295 25.17 -12.66 -11.76
C LEU A 295 24.12 -12.75 -10.61
N GLY A 296 23.25 -11.77 -10.35
CA GLY A 296 22.88 -10.58 -11.12
C GLY A 296 22.14 -9.51 -10.30
N GLU A 297 21.86 -8.42 -11.00
CA GLU A 297 21.31 -7.12 -10.62
C GLU A 297 19.99 -7.12 -9.85
N GLY A 298 19.81 -6.10 -8.98
CA GLY A 298 18.53 -5.80 -8.35
C GLY A 298 18.52 -4.63 -7.35
N GLY A 299 18.94 -3.43 -7.78
CA GLY A 299 18.36 -2.15 -7.36
C GLY A 299 18.49 -1.71 -5.90
N ASP A 300 19.50 -0.88 -5.66
CA ASP A 300 19.82 -0.17 -4.42
C ASP A 300 18.68 0.76 -3.93
N GLY A 301 18.39 0.67 -2.63
CA GLY A 301 17.29 1.36 -1.95
C GLY A 301 17.76 1.96 -0.63
N THR A 302 18.56 3.02 -0.72
CA THR A 302 18.77 4.11 0.25
C THR A 302 18.74 3.72 1.74
N SER A 303 19.95 3.53 2.28
CA SER A 303 20.29 3.44 3.70
C SER A 303 19.72 4.60 4.53
N GLY A 304 18.71 4.31 5.35
CA GLY A 304 18.39 5.04 6.58
C GLY A 304 18.75 4.17 7.77
N ALA A 305 19.52 4.70 8.72
CA ALA A 305 19.97 4.00 9.93
C ALA A 305 18.82 3.25 10.64
N GLY A 306 18.93 1.99 11.03
CA GLY A 306 19.93 0.95 10.79
C GLY A 306 19.32 -0.36 11.27
N GLY A 307 19.13 -1.31 10.37
CA GLY A 307 18.58 -2.63 10.67
C GLY A 307 18.36 -3.41 9.39
N GLU A 308 18.73 -4.68 9.39
CA GLU A 308 18.61 -5.59 8.25
C GLU A 308 17.20 -6.22 8.28
N GLN A 309 16.53 -6.31 7.13
CA GLN A 309 15.26 -7.03 7.06
C GLN A 309 15.50 -8.49 7.44
N SER A 310 14.67 -9.02 8.34
CA SER A 310 14.85 -10.37 8.87
C SER A 310 13.51 -11.05 9.08
N SER A 311 13.49 -12.36 8.83
CA SER A 311 12.33 -13.22 9.06
C SER A 311 12.78 -14.60 9.53
N ALA A 312 11.96 -15.24 10.35
CA ALA A 312 12.16 -16.61 10.80
C ALA A 312 10.85 -17.39 10.75
N THR A 313 10.95 -18.71 10.59
CA THR A 313 9.80 -19.61 10.60
C THR A 313 9.97 -20.64 11.72
N ILE A 314 8.94 -20.79 12.55
CA ILE A 314 8.82 -21.85 13.52
C ILE A 314 7.80 -22.84 12.96
N ASP A 315 8.28 -24.01 12.54
CA ASP A 315 7.46 -25.12 12.05
C ASP A 315 7.43 -26.20 13.14
N LEU A 316 6.24 -26.47 13.69
CA LEU A 316 6.07 -27.30 14.88
C LEU A 316 5.05 -28.43 14.66
N LYS A 317 5.48 -29.66 14.94
CA LYS A 317 4.63 -30.87 14.94
C LYS A 317 4.39 -31.38 16.35
N THR A 318 3.11 -31.44 16.74
CA THR A 318 2.67 -31.78 18.09
C THR A 318 1.74 -32.99 18.05
N SER A 319 2.09 -34.03 18.80
CA SER A 319 1.23 -35.23 18.92
C SER A 319 -0.08 -34.89 19.64
N SER A 320 -1.17 -35.56 19.28
CA SER A 320 -2.47 -35.40 19.96
C SER A 320 -2.33 -35.64 21.48
N GLY A 321 -2.98 -34.77 22.26
CA GLY A 321 -2.93 -34.75 23.72
C GLY A 321 -1.64 -34.18 24.33
N GLN A 322 -0.70 -33.68 23.52
CA GLN A 322 0.54 -33.07 24.01
C GLN A 322 0.58 -31.57 23.79
N THR A 323 1.41 -30.91 24.60
CA THR A 323 1.87 -29.54 24.37
C THR A 323 3.33 -29.58 23.96
N LYS A 324 3.69 -28.85 22.90
CA LYS A 324 5.08 -28.61 22.52
C LYS A 324 5.34 -27.13 22.30
N THR A 325 6.60 -26.78 22.49
CA THR A 325 7.10 -25.42 22.34
C THR A 325 8.02 -25.34 21.13
N GLY A 326 7.74 -24.41 20.22
CA GLY A 326 8.63 -24.01 19.13
C GLY A 326 9.24 -22.65 19.44
N THR A 327 10.51 -22.46 19.11
CA THR A 327 11.25 -21.25 19.53
C THR A 327 12.16 -20.74 18.44
N TYR A 328 12.16 -19.42 18.24
CA TYR A 328 13.19 -18.68 17.53
C TYR A 328 13.91 -17.75 18.50
N LYS A 329 15.24 -17.86 18.57
CA LYS A 329 16.07 -17.05 19.47
C LYS A 329 16.65 -15.85 18.71
N VAL A 330 16.50 -14.66 19.26
CA VAL A 330 17.09 -13.44 18.69
C VAL A 330 18.62 -13.51 18.81
N PRO A 331 19.37 -13.31 17.71
CA PRO A 331 20.83 -13.35 17.73
C PRO A 331 21.43 -12.41 18.77
N GLU A 332 22.61 -12.79 19.28
CA GLU A 332 23.37 -11.94 20.18
C GLU A 332 23.65 -10.56 19.55
N LYS A 333 23.76 -9.53 20.41
CA LYS A 333 24.05 -8.15 19.99
C LYS A 333 23.06 -7.61 18.95
N SER A 334 21.82 -8.06 19.00
CA SER A 334 20.77 -7.59 18.10
C SER A 334 19.44 -7.41 18.83
N VAL A 335 18.60 -6.51 18.33
CA VAL A 335 17.21 -6.35 18.75
C VAL A 335 16.34 -6.65 17.55
N PHE A 336 15.42 -7.60 17.68
CA PHE A 336 14.47 -7.90 16.62
C PHE A 336 13.20 -7.06 16.80
N GLY A 337 12.99 -6.09 15.91
CA GLY A 337 11.75 -5.32 15.84
C GLY A 337 10.74 -6.05 14.97
N VAL A 338 9.90 -6.89 15.59
CA VAL A 338 8.85 -7.65 14.90
C VAL A 338 7.74 -6.71 14.47
N THR A 339 7.42 -6.73 13.18
CA THR A 339 6.30 -5.97 12.60
C THR A 339 5.14 -6.86 12.23
N ASP A 340 5.39 -8.12 11.90
CA ASP A 340 4.38 -9.02 11.35
C ASP A 340 4.59 -10.45 11.84
N ILE A 341 3.48 -11.14 12.08
CA ILE A 341 3.45 -12.60 12.17
C ILE A 341 2.36 -13.17 11.27
N VAL A 342 2.63 -14.34 10.69
CA VAL A 342 1.64 -15.14 9.97
C VAL A 342 1.59 -16.52 10.61
N VAL A 343 0.39 -16.94 10.98
CA VAL A 343 0.14 -18.21 11.66
C VAL A 343 -0.70 -19.10 10.75
N ALA A 344 -0.29 -20.36 10.58
CA ALA A 344 -0.96 -21.30 9.69
C ALA A 344 -1.29 -22.61 10.41
N ASN A 345 -2.58 -22.93 10.42
CA ASN A 345 -3.20 -24.22 10.76
C ASN A 345 -3.81 -24.81 9.47
N PHE A 346 -2.96 -25.27 8.57
CA PHE A 346 -3.40 -25.71 7.24
C PHE A 346 -4.10 -27.08 7.25
N GLN A 347 -3.92 -27.88 8.31
CA GLN A 347 -4.55 -29.20 8.45
C GLN A 347 -5.97 -29.11 9.04
N GLY A 348 -6.31 -27.96 9.64
CA GLY A 348 -7.55 -27.79 10.39
C GLY A 348 -7.53 -28.52 11.72
N ASP A 349 -6.38 -28.48 12.38
CA ASP A 349 -6.15 -29.00 13.72
C ASP A 349 -7.00 -28.28 14.77
N GLU A 350 -7.31 -28.97 15.87
CA GLU A 350 -8.06 -28.44 17.02
C GLU A 350 -7.17 -28.39 18.26
N GLY A 351 -7.33 -27.34 19.06
CA GLY A 351 -6.49 -27.11 20.23
C GLY A 351 -6.20 -25.64 20.46
N VAL A 352 -5.07 -25.33 21.08
CA VAL A 352 -4.73 -23.94 21.43
C VAL A 352 -3.27 -23.66 21.14
N MET A 353 -3.01 -22.50 20.53
CA MET A 353 -1.68 -21.95 20.30
C MET A 353 -1.49 -20.65 21.07
N THR A 354 -0.44 -20.54 21.87
CA THR A 354 -0.04 -19.30 22.54
C THR A 354 1.25 -18.78 21.95
N ILE A 355 1.27 -17.49 21.58
CA ILE A 355 2.44 -16.83 20.98
C ILE A 355 2.99 -15.83 22.01
N SER A 356 4.29 -15.90 22.28
CA SER A 356 4.98 -15.05 23.26
C SER A 356 6.27 -14.49 22.68
N PHE A 357 6.56 -13.23 23.01
CA PHE A 357 7.82 -12.56 22.68
C PHE A 357 8.55 -12.22 23.98
N GLY A 358 9.64 -12.94 24.28
CA GLY A 358 10.22 -13.01 25.63
C GLY A 358 9.17 -13.49 26.63
N ASP A 359 9.06 -12.79 27.77
CA ASP A 359 8.07 -13.08 28.80
C ASP A 359 6.67 -12.53 28.49
N ARG A 360 6.51 -11.77 27.40
CA ARG A 360 5.24 -11.14 27.04
C ARG A 360 4.42 -12.07 26.16
N LYS A 361 3.32 -12.60 26.70
CA LYS A 361 2.26 -13.24 25.91
C LYS A 361 1.63 -12.21 24.96
N ILE A 362 1.66 -12.51 23.66
CA ILE A 362 1.10 -11.68 22.60
C ILE A 362 -0.36 -12.02 22.38
N THR A 363 -0.66 -13.29 22.17
CA THR A 363 -2.04 -13.77 21.97
C THR A 363 -2.13 -15.26 22.26
N THR A 364 -3.37 -15.74 22.47
CA THR A 364 -3.70 -17.16 22.52
C THR A 364 -4.88 -17.37 21.59
N ILE A 365 -4.76 -18.33 20.67
CA ILE A 365 -5.72 -18.58 19.59
C ILE A 365 -6.13 -20.04 19.66
N ALA A 366 -7.43 -20.31 19.56
CA ALA A 366 -7.95 -21.67 19.38
C ALA A 366 -7.73 -22.09 17.92
N LEU A 367 -7.11 -23.25 17.69
CA LEU A 367 -6.66 -23.69 16.37
C LEU A 367 -7.83 -23.84 15.40
N GLU A 368 -8.99 -24.26 15.89
CA GLU A 368 -10.22 -24.44 15.11
C GLU A 368 -10.80 -23.13 14.53
N THR A 369 -10.37 -21.96 15.03
CA THR A 369 -10.92 -20.66 14.61
C THR A 369 -10.22 -20.07 13.39
N PHE A 370 -9.10 -20.65 12.95
CA PHE A 370 -8.35 -20.14 11.79
C PHE A 370 -7.78 -21.26 10.92
N ARG A 371 -7.35 -20.87 9.71
CA ARG A 371 -6.51 -21.69 8.83
C ARG A 371 -5.23 -20.96 8.48
N ASN A 372 -5.34 -19.68 8.14
CA ASN A 372 -4.22 -18.74 8.00
C ASN A 372 -4.65 -17.42 8.64
N GLN A 373 -3.81 -16.85 9.49
CA GLN A 373 -4.09 -15.57 10.17
C GLN A 373 -2.84 -14.71 10.18
N ASP A 374 -2.98 -13.45 9.76
CA ASP A 374 -1.94 -12.44 9.86
C ASP A 374 -2.19 -11.50 11.05
N TYR A 375 -1.10 -11.04 11.67
CA TYR A 375 -1.10 -9.93 12.61
C TYR A 375 0.03 -8.98 12.25
N HIS A 376 -0.30 -7.70 12.11
CA HIS A 376 0.66 -6.65 11.75
C HIS A 376 0.60 -5.51 12.77
N TRP A 377 1.77 -4.92 13.05
CA TRP A 377 1.92 -3.82 14.01
C TRP A 377 2.58 -2.62 13.36
N VAL A 378 1.94 -1.45 13.51
CA VAL A 378 2.52 -0.16 13.09
C VAL A 378 3.75 0.21 13.93
N THR A 379 3.74 -0.15 15.21
CA THR A 379 4.88 0.04 16.13
C THR A 379 5.56 -1.30 16.36
N PRO A 380 6.82 -1.51 15.91
CA PRO A 380 7.49 -2.79 16.05
C PRO A 380 7.60 -3.22 17.52
N ILE A 381 7.30 -4.48 17.80
CA ILE A 381 7.53 -5.08 19.11
C ILE A 381 9.00 -5.49 19.17
N LYS A 382 9.76 -4.87 20.07
CA LYS A 382 11.20 -5.10 20.20
C LYS A 382 11.46 -6.30 21.11
N ILE A 383 12.19 -7.27 20.57
CA ILE A 383 12.68 -8.44 21.30
C ILE A 383 14.18 -8.28 21.49
N PRO A 384 14.66 -8.14 22.75
CA PRO A 384 16.08 -8.01 23.05
C PRO A 384 16.94 -9.18 22.56
N ALA A 385 18.26 -8.97 22.56
CA ALA A 385 19.22 -10.03 22.27
C ALA A 385 19.04 -11.20 23.26
N ASN A 386 19.15 -12.43 22.76
CA ASN A 386 18.95 -13.68 23.51
C ASN A 386 17.53 -14.02 23.98
N ASP A 387 16.58 -13.09 23.88
CA ASP A 387 15.17 -13.41 24.08
C ASP A 387 14.60 -14.18 22.88
N THR A 388 13.38 -14.70 23.04
CA THR A 388 12.80 -15.64 22.10
C THR A 388 11.43 -15.21 21.59
N VAL A 389 11.15 -15.56 20.34
CA VAL A 389 9.78 -15.74 19.84
C VAL A 389 9.40 -17.18 20.10
N THR A 390 8.30 -17.40 20.80
CA THR A 390 7.89 -18.74 21.23
C THR A 390 6.45 -19.00 20.82
N ILE A 391 6.18 -20.24 20.37
CA ILE A 391 4.83 -20.77 20.21
C ILE A 391 4.66 -21.99 21.09
N ASP A 392 3.62 -22.00 21.92
CA ASP A 392 3.20 -23.17 22.69
C ASP A 392 1.92 -23.71 22.08
N VAL A 393 1.99 -24.90 21.49
CA VAL A 393 0.88 -25.56 20.81
C VAL A 393 0.44 -26.76 21.64
N THR A 394 -0.80 -26.71 22.13
CA THR A 394 -1.50 -27.85 22.72
C THR A 394 -2.41 -28.44 21.66
N CYS A 395 -2.08 -29.65 21.20
CA CYS A 395 -2.84 -30.35 20.18
C CYS A 395 -3.94 -31.19 20.85
N SER A 396 -5.20 -30.83 20.65
CA SER A 396 -6.34 -31.64 21.10
C SER A 396 -6.62 -32.74 20.08
N GLU A 397 -6.90 -32.35 18.84
CA GLU A 397 -7.27 -33.27 17.77
C GLU A 397 -6.59 -32.88 16.45
N PRO A 398 -5.83 -33.80 15.80
CA PRO A 398 -5.26 -33.54 14.48
C PRO A 398 -6.36 -33.42 13.42
N GLY A 399 -6.22 -32.46 12.53
CA GLY A 399 -7.17 -32.16 11.46
C GLY A 399 -7.11 -33.15 10.30
N THR A 400 -7.98 -32.90 9.32
CA THR A 400 -8.05 -33.67 8.08
C THR A 400 -7.84 -32.73 6.90
N PRO A 401 -6.63 -32.68 6.32
CA PRO A 401 -6.35 -31.91 5.12
C PRO A 401 -7.20 -32.36 3.93
N ALA A 402 -7.18 -31.59 2.83
CA ALA A 402 -7.92 -31.88 1.60
C ALA A 402 -7.66 -33.27 0.96
N THR A 403 -6.62 -33.98 1.41
CA THR A 403 -6.35 -35.38 1.05
C THR A 403 -7.35 -36.37 1.64
N GLY A 404 -8.19 -35.95 2.59
CA GLY A 404 -9.22 -36.77 3.26
C GLY A 404 -8.66 -37.77 4.27
N ARG A 405 -7.35 -37.77 4.53
CA ARG A 405 -6.71 -38.61 5.55
C ARG A 405 -6.37 -37.78 6.77
N LYS A 406 -6.88 -38.19 7.93
CA LYS A 406 -6.57 -37.53 9.21
C LYS A 406 -5.05 -37.55 9.46
N ALA A 407 -4.51 -36.41 9.88
CA ALA A 407 -3.10 -36.28 10.20
C ALA A 407 -2.72 -37.09 11.46
N GLN A 408 -1.43 -37.40 11.61
CA GLN A 408 -0.92 -38.16 12.77
C GLN A 408 -0.68 -37.27 14.01
N GLY A 409 -0.70 -35.95 13.85
CA GLY A 409 -0.46 -34.94 14.87
C GLY A 409 -0.75 -33.56 14.30
N CYS A 410 -0.95 -32.57 15.17
CA CYS A 410 -1.14 -31.19 14.73
C CYS A 410 0.16 -30.63 14.14
N HIS A 411 0.05 -29.75 13.15
CA HIS A 411 1.17 -29.14 12.45
C HIS A 411 0.93 -27.65 12.23
N GLU A 412 1.55 -26.85 13.10
CA GLU A 412 1.42 -25.40 13.08
C GLU A 412 2.68 -24.73 12.57
N VAL A 413 2.50 -23.64 11.84
CA VAL A 413 3.61 -22.81 11.34
C VAL A 413 3.40 -21.37 11.77
N LEU A 414 4.42 -20.78 12.38
CA LEU A 414 4.52 -19.33 12.62
C LEU A 414 5.66 -18.76 11.80
N ASN A 415 5.36 -17.85 10.88
CA ASN A 415 6.35 -16.95 10.30
C ASN A 415 6.36 -15.64 11.10
N VAL A 416 7.55 -15.17 11.47
CA VAL A 416 7.76 -13.88 12.13
C VAL A 416 8.70 -13.02 11.29
N SER A 417 8.32 -11.78 11.03
CA SER A 417 9.04 -10.87 10.14
C SER A 417 9.20 -9.48 10.75
N GLY A 418 10.28 -8.80 10.38
CA GLY A 418 10.56 -7.45 10.84
C GLY A 418 11.98 -6.98 10.50
N VAL A 419 12.55 -6.19 11.40
CA VAL A 419 13.88 -5.60 11.21
C VAL A 419 14.79 -6.00 12.37
N LEU A 420 15.95 -6.58 12.05
CA LEU A 420 16.98 -6.92 13.00
C LEU A 420 18.01 -5.79 13.11
N ILE A 421 18.07 -5.14 14.26
CA ILE A 421 18.95 -4.00 14.51
C ILE A 421 20.15 -4.47 15.31
N ARG A 422 21.36 -4.38 14.76
CA ARG A 422 22.59 -4.66 15.53
C ARG A 422 22.80 -3.58 16.58
N THR A 423 22.96 -3.99 17.84
CA THR A 423 23.37 -3.09 18.92
C THR A 423 24.89 -2.99 18.89
N GLY A 424 25.42 -1.79 18.64
CA GLY A 424 26.86 -1.51 18.75
C GLY A 424 27.36 -1.78 20.17
N GLN A 425 28.61 -2.24 20.28
CA GLN A 425 29.29 -2.44 21.57
C GLN A 425 29.50 -1.13 22.33
#